data_AF-A0A6V8IK81-F1
#
_entry.id   AF-A0A6V8IK81-F1
#
_cell.length_a   1.000
_cell.length_b   1.000
_cell.length_c   1.000
_cell.angle_alpha   90.00
_cell.angle_beta   90.00
_cell.angle_gamma   90.00
#
_symmetry.space_group_name_H-M   'P 1'
#
loop_
_entity.id
_entity.type
_entity.pdbx_description
1 polymer ?
#
loop_
_entity_poly.entity_id
_entity_poly.type
_entity_poly.pdbx_seq_one_letter_code
_entity_poly.pdbx_strand_id
1 'polypeptide(L)'
;MSKISITKAGQSVLADKMTSALHVALNEGDVTTGQLMLSLIVLLIGGSYMDRDLMDKITGKDGGGGFRRLEQVEIEDIAIAVLERKAVVIAPAKRTSAMVNEEAYRKGEVIGTIVGADHFVRSFGTLDVLEHLSRNALLNLAETVWGIPDEAVLDRKAAELRRLMAAQQVMWRPTSFATFTEDLS
;
A
#
# COMPACT_ATOMS: atom_id res chain seq x y z
N MET A 1 -17.44 37.13 20.37
CA MET A 1 -18.34 36.32 21.22
C MET A 1 -17.52 35.71 22.34
N SER A 2 -17.93 35.84 23.60
CA SER A 2 -17.22 35.23 24.74
C SER A 2 -17.29 33.72 24.63
N LYS A 3 -16.14 33.04 24.71
CA LYS A 3 -16.10 31.57 24.75
C LYS A 3 -16.77 31.10 26.04
N ILE A 4 -17.91 30.43 25.93
CA ILE A 4 -18.54 29.75 27.05
C ILE A 4 -17.59 28.62 27.47
N SER A 5 -17.10 28.66 28.71
CA SER A 5 -16.22 27.61 29.24
C SER A 5 -17.09 26.47 29.77
N ILE A 6 -17.10 25.34 29.06
CA ILE A 6 -17.79 24.11 29.48
C ILE A 6 -16.85 23.21 30.29
N THR A 7 -17.40 22.49 31.27
CA THR A 7 -16.64 21.54 32.09
C THR A 7 -16.14 20.35 31.26
N LYS A 8 -15.14 19.62 31.75
CA LYS A 8 -14.66 18.38 31.10
C LYS A 8 -15.80 17.39 30.86
N ALA A 9 -16.67 17.20 31.85
CA ALA A 9 -17.86 16.34 31.70
C ALA A 9 -18.81 16.87 30.62
N GLY A 10 -19.02 18.19 30.54
CA GLY A 10 -19.80 18.82 29.47
C GLY A 10 -19.19 18.62 28.08
N GLN A 11 -17.85 18.64 27.97
CA GLN A 11 -17.14 18.35 26.70
C GLN A 11 -17.36 16.91 26.26
N SER A 12 -17.28 15.94 27.18
CA SER A 12 -17.56 14.53 26.88
C SER A 12 -18.99 14.31 26.39
N VAL A 13 -19.98 14.85 27.10
CA VAL A 13 -21.40 14.75 26.69
C VAL A 13 -21.64 15.40 25.32
N LEU A 14 -20.99 16.53 25.05
CA LEU A 14 -21.07 17.18 23.74
C LEU A 14 -20.45 16.31 22.64
N ALA A 15 -19.28 15.70 22.89
CA ALA A 15 -18.62 14.81 21.95
C ALA A 15 -19.50 13.59 21.63
N ASP A 16 -20.14 12.99 22.63
CA ASP A 16 -21.06 11.84 22.45
C ASP A 16 -22.27 12.23 21.59
N LYS A 17 -22.86 13.41 21.84
CA LYS A 17 -23.95 13.96 21.04
C LYS A 17 -23.54 14.25 19.60
N MET A 18 -22.36 14.85 19.40
CA MET A 18 -21.82 15.11 18.06
C MET A 18 -21.53 13.82 17.30
N THR A 19 -21.02 12.80 17.98
CA THR A 19 -20.78 11.47 17.40
C THR A 19 -22.09 10.81 16.97
N SER A 20 -23.12 10.89 17.81
CA SER A 20 -24.44 10.37 17.47
C SER A 20 -25.06 11.11 16.29
N ALA A 21 -24.95 12.44 16.24
CA ALA A 21 -25.41 13.25 15.12
C ALA A 21 -24.66 12.91 13.82
N LEU A 22 -23.35 12.67 13.90
CA LEU A 22 -22.55 12.20 12.76
C LEU A 22 -23.06 10.85 12.23
N HIS A 23 -23.32 9.88 13.12
CA HIS A 23 -23.85 8.58 12.72
C HIS A 23 -25.22 8.68 12.05
N VAL A 24 -26.12 9.53 12.58
CA VAL A 24 -27.42 9.79 11.96
C VAL A 24 -27.23 10.41 10.58
N ALA A 25 -26.36 11.42 10.44
CA ALA A 25 -26.08 12.06 9.16
C ALA A 25 -25.50 11.08 8.12
N LEU A 26 -24.66 10.14 8.53
CA LEU A 26 -24.09 9.12 7.63
C LEU A 26 -25.11 8.08 7.16
N ASN A 27 -26.13 7.79 7.97
CA ASN A 27 -27.14 6.77 7.65
C ASN A 27 -28.39 7.32 6.97
N GLU A 28 -28.83 8.52 7.36
CA GLU A 28 -30.10 9.12 6.94
C GLU A 28 -29.92 10.40 6.11
N GLY A 29 -28.72 11.00 6.15
CA GLY A 29 -28.43 12.23 5.42
C GLY A 29 -28.18 12.01 3.94
N ASP A 30 -28.41 13.06 3.16
CA ASP A 30 -28.09 13.10 1.73
C ASP A 30 -26.57 13.35 1.55
N VAL A 31 -25.78 12.28 1.69
CA VAL A 31 -24.32 12.32 1.57
C VAL A 31 -23.90 11.85 0.17
N THR A 32 -23.19 12.70 -0.55
CA THR A 32 -22.67 12.40 -1.89
C THR A 32 -21.45 11.47 -1.83
N THR A 33 -21.19 10.74 -2.91
CA THR A 33 -19.98 9.89 -3.06
C THR A 33 -18.69 10.68 -2.83
N GLY A 34 -18.60 11.91 -3.34
CA GLY A 34 -17.43 12.78 -3.12
C GLY A 34 -17.23 13.13 -1.65
N GLN A 35 -18.30 13.40 -0.90
CA GLN A 35 -18.22 13.64 0.55
C GLN A 35 -17.79 12.40 1.32
N LEU A 36 -18.27 11.21 0.93
CA LEU A 36 -17.83 9.94 1.53
C LEU A 36 -16.35 9.68 1.26
N MET A 37 -15.90 9.81 0.01
CA MET A 37 -14.49 9.66 -0.37
C MET A 37 -13.59 10.62 0.42
N LEU A 38 -13.96 11.90 0.48
CA LEU A 38 -13.20 12.91 1.21
C LEU A 38 -13.16 12.61 2.72
N SER A 39 -14.27 12.14 3.28
CA SER A 39 -14.34 11.75 4.70
C SER A 39 -13.45 10.55 5.01
N LEU A 40 -13.40 9.55 4.12
CA LEU A 40 -12.50 8.40 4.24
C LEU A 40 -11.03 8.81 4.12
N ILE A 41 -10.72 9.75 3.23
CA ILE A 41 -9.37 10.34 3.14
C ILE A 41 -9.00 11.01 4.47
N VAL A 42 -9.87 11.86 5.02
CA VAL A 42 -9.65 12.52 6.32
C VAL A 42 -9.45 11.50 7.43
N LEU A 43 -10.20 10.41 7.44
CA LEU A 43 -10.01 9.32 8.42
C LEU A 43 -8.62 8.68 8.29
N LEU A 44 -8.11 8.54 7.07
CA LEU A 44 -6.83 7.88 6.78
C LEU A 44 -5.61 8.75 7.10
N ILE A 45 -5.71 10.07 6.90
CA ILE A 45 -4.58 11.00 7.07
C ILE A 45 -4.70 11.92 8.29
N GLY A 46 -5.88 11.97 8.92
CA GLY A 46 -6.17 12.85 10.04
C GLY A 46 -5.19 12.65 11.20
N GLY A 47 -4.63 13.74 11.72
CA GLY A 47 -3.68 13.72 12.83
C GLY A 47 -2.24 13.36 12.45
N SER A 48 -1.97 12.99 11.20
CA SER A 48 -0.61 12.75 10.69
C SER A 48 0.06 14.07 10.32
N TYR A 49 1.20 14.38 10.95
CA TYR A 49 2.00 15.57 10.61
C TYR A 49 2.51 15.52 9.16
N MET A 50 2.85 14.33 8.66
CA MET A 50 3.38 14.13 7.31
C MET A 50 2.34 14.34 6.21
N ASP A 51 1.05 14.35 6.57
CA ASP A 51 -0.07 14.54 5.64
C ASP A 51 -0.78 15.88 5.87
N ARG A 52 -0.14 16.78 6.62
CA ARG A 52 -0.70 18.08 6.96
C ARG A 52 -1.01 18.93 5.72
N ASP A 53 -0.16 18.87 4.70
CA ASP A 53 -0.36 19.57 3.44
C ASP A 53 -1.64 19.09 2.72
N LEU A 54 -1.93 17.78 2.76
CA LEU A 54 -3.17 17.23 2.22
C LEU A 54 -4.38 17.65 3.08
N MET A 55 -4.25 17.64 4.41
CA MET A 55 -5.31 18.15 5.29
C MET A 55 -5.58 19.66 5.12
N ASP A 56 -4.55 20.47 4.86
CA ASP A 56 -4.68 21.91 4.66
C ASP A 56 -5.42 22.21 3.33
N LYS A 57 -5.19 21.40 2.28
CA LYS A 57 -5.97 21.42 1.02
C LYS A 57 -7.46 21.13 1.25
N ILE A 58 -7.77 20.12 2.06
CA ILE A 58 -9.15 19.72 2.36
C ILE A 58 -9.86 20.78 3.20
N THR A 59 -9.18 21.32 4.21
CA THR A 59 -9.78 22.25 5.18
C THR A 59 -9.81 23.70 4.69
N GLY A 60 -9.30 23.98 3.48
CA GLY A 60 -9.31 25.33 2.89
C GLY A 60 -8.50 26.35 3.70
N LYS A 61 -7.54 25.87 4.52
CA LYS A 61 -6.70 26.74 5.36
C LYS A 61 -5.82 27.67 4.54
N ASP A 62 -5.55 27.32 3.29
CA ASP A 62 -4.78 28.13 2.35
C ASP A 62 -5.57 29.31 1.75
N GLY A 63 -6.89 29.45 2.01
CA GLY A 63 -7.72 30.43 1.27
C GLY A 63 -8.96 31.02 1.94
N GLY A 64 -9.27 30.77 3.22
CA GLY A 64 -10.39 31.49 3.85
C GLY A 64 -11.03 30.91 5.11
N GLY A 65 -10.59 29.76 5.60
CA GLY A 65 -11.11 29.20 6.86
C GLY A 65 -12.52 28.63 6.71
N GLY A 66 -12.61 27.45 6.13
CA GLY A 66 -13.84 26.69 5.97
C GLY A 66 -13.60 25.55 4.99
N PHE A 67 -14.31 24.42 5.16
CA PHE A 67 -14.28 23.33 4.19
C PHE A 67 -14.58 23.91 2.81
N ARG A 68 -13.57 23.90 1.93
CA ARG A 68 -13.77 24.27 0.53
C ARG A 68 -14.67 23.21 -0.09
N ARG A 69 -15.70 23.62 -0.84
CA ARG A 69 -16.39 22.68 -1.73
C ARG A 69 -15.37 22.31 -2.81
N LEU A 70 -14.84 21.09 -2.71
CA LEU A 70 -13.92 20.53 -3.68
C LEU A 70 -14.72 19.93 -4.83
N GLU A 71 -14.27 20.19 -6.04
CA GLU A 71 -14.76 19.47 -7.22
C GLU A 71 -14.26 18.03 -7.21
N GLN A 72 -14.94 17.13 -7.94
CA GLN A 72 -14.58 15.72 -7.96
C GLN A 72 -13.12 15.48 -8.38
N VAL A 73 -12.63 16.22 -9.37
CA VAL A 73 -11.23 16.15 -9.84
C VAL A 73 -10.25 16.49 -8.71
N GLU A 74 -10.55 17.51 -7.90
CA GLU A 74 -9.68 17.88 -6.77
C GLU A 74 -9.67 16.79 -5.68
N ILE A 75 -10.79 16.08 -5.49
CA ILE A 75 -10.86 14.94 -4.55
C ILE A 75 -10.03 13.77 -5.08
N GLU A 76 -10.08 13.50 -6.38
CA GLU A 76 -9.29 12.44 -7.04
C GLU A 76 -7.79 12.71 -6.93
N ASP A 77 -7.33 13.94 -7.19
CA ASP A 77 -5.93 14.33 -7.04
C ASP A 77 -5.42 14.13 -5.60
N ILE A 78 -6.24 14.50 -4.61
CA ILE A 78 -5.92 14.26 -3.20
C ILE A 78 -5.88 12.75 -2.92
N ALA A 79 -6.82 11.97 -3.44
CA ALA A 79 -6.85 10.52 -3.26
C ALA A 79 -5.57 9.87 -3.82
N ILE A 80 -5.13 10.25 -5.01
CA ILE A 80 -3.88 9.78 -5.63
C ILE A 80 -2.70 10.08 -4.71
N ALA A 81 -2.56 11.33 -4.24
CA ALA A 81 -1.46 11.72 -3.37
C ALA A 81 -1.45 10.94 -2.04
N VAL A 82 -2.61 10.61 -1.49
CA VAL A 82 -2.72 9.75 -0.30
C VAL A 82 -2.30 8.31 -0.61
N LEU A 83 -2.77 7.76 -1.73
CA LEU A 83 -2.41 6.41 -2.17
C LEU A 83 -0.90 6.29 -2.41
N GLU A 84 -0.26 7.25 -3.06
CA GLU A 84 1.20 7.26 -3.26
C GLU A 84 1.98 7.21 -1.94
N ARG A 85 1.47 7.86 -0.89
CA ARG A 85 2.12 7.89 0.44
C ARG A 85 1.84 6.65 1.28
N LYS A 86 0.68 6.03 1.11
CA LYS A 86 0.16 5.00 2.04
C LYS A 86 0.13 3.60 1.45
N ALA A 87 0.02 3.45 0.13
CA ALA A 87 -0.04 2.17 -0.57
C ALA A 87 1.35 1.54 -0.75
N VAL A 88 2.04 1.29 0.36
CA VAL A 88 3.38 0.71 0.36
C VAL A 88 3.29 -0.82 0.42
N VAL A 89 3.92 -1.50 -0.52
CA VAL A 89 4.12 -2.95 -0.47
C VAL A 89 5.29 -3.26 0.47
N ILE A 90 5.04 -4.04 1.52
CA ILE A 90 6.04 -4.42 2.52
C ILE A 90 6.45 -5.87 2.26
N ALA A 91 7.73 -6.08 1.95
CA ALA A 91 8.30 -7.42 1.75
C ALA A 91 8.07 -8.33 2.97
N PRO A 92 7.76 -9.64 2.80
CA PRO A 92 7.46 -10.54 3.91
C PRO A 92 8.52 -10.56 5.01
N ALA A 93 9.81 -10.57 4.64
CA ALA A 93 10.92 -10.55 5.58
C ALA A 93 10.97 -9.28 6.48
N LYS A 94 10.27 -8.20 6.12
CA LYS A 94 10.18 -6.96 6.90
C LYS A 94 8.93 -6.88 7.79
N ARG A 95 8.05 -7.89 7.75
CA ARG A 95 6.80 -7.95 8.53
C ARG A 95 7.04 -8.53 9.92
N THR A 96 7.82 -7.80 10.73
CA THR A 96 8.35 -8.33 11.99
C THR A 96 7.58 -7.88 13.23
N SER A 97 6.71 -6.87 13.12
CA SER A 97 5.95 -6.37 14.27
C SER A 97 4.78 -7.28 14.61
N ALA A 98 4.79 -7.84 15.82
CA ALA A 98 3.68 -8.62 16.38
C ALA A 98 2.44 -7.76 16.72
N MET A 99 2.59 -6.43 16.75
CA MET A 99 1.46 -5.51 17.00
C MET A 99 0.70 -5.14 15.73
N VAL A 100 1.21 -5.52 14.56
CA VAL A 100 0.58 -5.23 13.26
C VAL A 100 0.01 -6.54 12.73
N ASN A 101 -1.29 -6.54 12.45
CA ASN A 101 -1.94 -7.72 11.87
C ASN A 101 -1.46 -7.94 10.41
N GLU A 102 -1.60 -9.17 9.93
CA GLU A 102 -1.18 -9.54 8.57
C GLU A 102 -1.88 -8.71 7.50
N GLU A 103 -3.19 -8.46 7.68
CA GLU A 103 -3.99 -7.63 6.78
C GLU A 103 -3.45 -6.21 6.63
N ALA A 104 -2.88 -5.63 7.69
CA ALA A 104 -2.28 -4.30 7.61
C ALA A 104 -1.03 -4.27 6.74
N TYR A 105 -0.24 -5.35 6.70
CA TYR A 105 0.90 -5.47 5.80
C TYR A 105 0.49 -5.67 4.34
N ARG A 106 -0.67 -6.30 4.10
CA ARG A 106 -1.20 -6.58 2.76
C ARG A 106 -1.94 -5.42 2.11
N LYS A 107 -2.08 -4.27 2.77
CA LYS A 107 -2.79 -3.09 2.21
C LYS A 107 -2.22 -2.66 0.85
N GLY A 108 -0.90 -2.58 0.71
CA GLY A 108 -0.25 -2.22 -0.56
C GLY A 108 -0.51 -3.26 -1.66
N GLU A 109 -0.51 -4.55 -1.31
CA GLU A 109 -0.84 -5.65 -2.22
C GLU A 109 -2.27 -5.54 -2.75
N VAL A 110 -3.23 -5.36 -1.85
CA VAL A 110 -4.64 -5.24 -2.20
C VAL A 110 -4.90 -4.01 -3.07
N ILE A 111 -4.34 -2.86 -2.69
CA ILE A 111 -4.47 -1.62 -3.48
C ILE A 111 -3.86 -1.81 -4.87
N GLY A 112 -2.65 -2.36 -4.96
CA GLY A 112 -2.00 -2.61 -6.24
C GLY A 112 -2.82 -3.55 -7.15
N THR A 113 -3.45 -4.58 -6.57
CA THR A 113 -4.38 -5.46 -7.30
C THR A 113 -5.60 -4.68 -7.83
N ILE A 114 -6.23 -3.85 -6.99
CA ILE A 114 -7.41 -3.05 -7.36
C ILE A 114 -7.11 -2.10 -8.52
N VAL A 115 -5.94 -1.45 -8.51
CA VAL A 115 -5.56 -0.48 -9.56
C VAL A 115 -4.90 -1.11 -10.79
N GLY A 116 -4.79 -2.45 -10.83
CA GLY A 116 -4.15 -3.16 -11.94
C GLY A 116 -2.65 -2.89 -12.05
N ALA A 117 -1.96 -2.70 -10.92
CA ALA A 117 -0.54 -2.39 -10.87
C ALA A 117 0.35 -3.49 -11.50
N ASP A 118 -0.15 -4.73 -11.59
CA ASP A 118 0.52 -5.86 -12.23
C ASP A 118 1.00 -5.56 -13.66
N HIS A 119 0.25 -4.73 -14.40
CA HIS A 119 0.62 -4.33 -15.76
C HIS A 119 1.96 -3.56 -15.82
N PHE A 120 2.35 -2.92 -14.73
CA PHE A 120 3.56 -2.12 -14.63
C PHE A 120 4.76 -2.90 -14.05
N VAL A 121 4.55 -4.13 -13.54
CA VAL A 121 5.64 -5.00 -13.00
C VAL A 121 6.38 -5.76 -14.12
N ARG A 122 5.96 -5.59 -15.38
CA ARG A 122 6.45 -6.35 -16.55
C ARG A 122 7.94 -6.18 -16.90
N SER A 123 8.69 -5.35 -16.19
CA SER A 123 10.08 -5.03 -16.49
C SER A 123 11.13 -5.76 -15.64
N PHE A 124 10.74 -6.62 -14.70
CA PHE A 124 11.72 -7.46 -13.98
C PHE A 124 12.12 -8.67 -14.83
N GLY A 125 13.37 -8.70 -15.29
CA GLY A 125 13.91 -9.81 -16.06
C GLY A 125 14.27 -11.00 -15.17
N THR A 126 14.26 -12.21 -15.73
CA THR A 126 14.74 -13.43 -15.05
C THR A 126 16.13 -13.23 -14.43
N LEU A 127 17.03 -12.50 -15.11
CA LEU A 127 18.38 -12.23 -14.61
C LEU A 127 18.39 -11.44 -13.30
N ASP A 128 17.50 -10.46 -13.16
CA ASP A 128 17.42 -9.60 -11.98
C ASP A 128 17.06 -10.44 -10.74
N VAL A 129 16.17 -11.41 -10.90
CA VAL A 129 15.77 -12.31 -9.80
C VAL A 129 16.86 -13.32 -9.48
N LEU A 130 17.48 -13.92 -10.51
CA LEU A 130 18.56 -14.89 -10.32
C LEU A 130 19.80 -14.28 -9.64
N GLU A 131 20.03 -12.97 -9.76
CA GLU A 131 21.12 -12.27 -9.07
C GLU A 131 20.99 -12.36 -7.54
N HIS A 132 19.76 -12.38 -7.03
CA HIS A 132 19.47 -12.44 -5.61
C HIS A 132 19.47 -13.87 -5.03
N LEU A 133 19.62 -14.90 -5.88
CA LEU A 133 19.71 -16.28 -5.43
C LEU A 133 21.15 -16.68 -5.04
N SER A 134 21.25 -17.48 -3.97
CA SER A 134 22.50 -18.13 -3.56
C SER A 134 22.89 -19.22 -4.56
N ARG A 135 24.17 -19.62 -4.59
CA ARG A 135 24.63 -20.72 -5.47
C ARG A 135 23.86 -22.02 -5.21
N ASN A 136 23.60 -22.35 -3.95
CA ASN A 136 22.86 -23.57 -3.61
C ASN A 136 21.41 -23.50 -4.10
N ALA A 137 20.75 -22.34 -3.98
CA ALA A 137 19.41 -22.14 -4.53
C ALA A 137 19.40 -22.26 -6.06
N LEU A 138 20.41 -21.72 -6.74
CA LEU A 138 20.58 -21.87 -8.19
C LEU A 138 20.81 -23.33 -8.60
N LEU A 139 21.56 -24.11 -7.82
CA LEU A 139 21.76 -25.54 -8.08
C LEU A 139 20.48 -26.37 -7.85
N ASN A 140 19.71 -26.08 -6.80
CA ASN A 140 18.42 -26.74 -6.56
C ASN A 140 17.41 -26.40 -7.68
N LEU A 141 17.41 -25.15 -8.13
CA LEU A 141 16.57 -24.73 -9.25
C LEU A 141 17.04 -25.38 -10.56
N ALA A 142 18.35 -25.54 -10.75
CA ALA A 142 18.94 -26.25 -11.89
C ALA A 142 18.50 -27.72 -11.88
N GLU A 143 18.46 -28.36 -10.70
CA GLU A 143 17.95 -29.71 -10.55
C GLU A 143 16.49 -29.85 -10.98
N THR A 144 15.67 -28.84 -10.65
CA THR A 144 14.25 -28.82 -10.99
C THR A 144 14.02 -28.59 -12.49
N VAL A 145 14.84 -27.74 -13.13
CA VAL A 145 14.67 -27.35 -14.55
C VAL A 145 15.37 -28.32 -15.51
N TRP A 146 16.54 -28.84 -15.15
CA TRP A 146 17.39 -29.68 -16.00
C TRP A 146 17.52 -31.13 -15.52
N GLY A 147 16.95 -31.49 -14.36
CA GLY A 147 17.24 -32.76 -13.69
C GLY A 147 18.61 -32.73 -13.00
N ILE A 148 19.16 -33.89 -12.64
CA ILE A 148 20.44 -33.98 -11.91
C ILE A 148 21.53 -33.14 -12.61
N PRO A 149 22.11 -32.13 -11.93
CA PRO A 149 23.12 -31.28 -12.54
C PRO A 149 24.36 -32.08 -12.95
N ASP A 150 24.81 -31.90 -14.19
CA ASP A 150 26.10 -32.42 -14.68
C ASP A 150 27.26 -31.95 -13.75
N GLU A 151 28.31 -32.76 -13.58
CA GLU A 151 29.52 -32.38 -12.82
C GLU A 151 30.08 -31.03 -13.31
N ALA A 152 30.03 -30.79 -14.62
CA ALA A 152 30.44 -29.53 -15.23
C ALA A 152 29.55 -28.32 -14.87
N VAL A 153 28.35 -28.53 -14.32
CA VAL A 153 27.46 -27.48 -13.78
C VAL A 153 27.73 -27.28 -12.29
N LEU A 154 28.01 -28.38 -11.56
CA LEU A 154 28.39 -28.33 -10.16
C LEU A 154 29.67 -27.50 -9.95
N ASP A 155 30.64 -27.58 -10.85
CA ASP A 155 31.89 -26.82 -10.69
C ASP A 155 31.80 -25.34 -11.08
N ARG A 156 30.68 -24.88 -11.64
CA ARG A 156 30.53 -23.48 -12.11
C ARG A 156 30.33 -22.49 -10.96
N LYS A 157 30.79 -21.26 -11.21
CA LYS A 157 30.55 -20.12 -10.33
C LYS A 157 29.10 -19.66 -10.42
N ALA A 158 28.57 -19.06 -9.35
CA ALA A 158 27.20 -18.56 -9.29
C ALA A 158 26.85 -17.61 -10.46
N ALA A 159 27.77 -16.72 -10.85
CA ALA A 159 27.58 -15.81 -11.97
C ALA A 159 27.38 -16.52 -13.32
N GLU A 160 28.06 -17.65 -13.53
CA GLU A 160 27.93 -18.46 -14.75
C GLU A 160 26.63 -19.26 -14.75
N LEU A 161 26.23 -19.79 -13.58
CA LEU A 161 24.94 -20.46 -13.39
C LEU A 161 23.77 -19.53 -13.73
N ARG A 162 23.78 -18.29 -13.22
CA ARG A 162 22.74 -17.28 -13.49
C ARG A 162 22.58 -17.02 -14.99
N ARG A 163 23.70 -16.83 -15.71
CA ARG A 163 23.69 -16.59 -17.16
C ARG A 163 23.13 -17.79 -17.93
N LEU A 164 23.50 -19.00 -17.54
CA LEU A 164 23.03 -20.23 -18.19
C LEU A 164 21.52 -20.44 -17.97
N MET A 165 21.02 -20.17 -16.78
CA MET A 165 19.59 -20.25 -16.45
C MET A 165 18.74 -19.23 -17.21
N ALA A 166 19.22 -17.99 -17.33
CA ALA A 166 18.52 -16.98 -18.12
C ALA A 166 18.48 -17.31 -19.62
N ALA A 167 19.56 -17.88 -20.17
CA ALA A 167 19.62 -18.30 -21.57
C ALA A 167 18.68 -19.48 -21.89
N GLN A 168 18.39 -20.34 -20.91
CA GLN A 168 17.49 -21.49 -21.02
C GLN A 168 16.01 -21.14 -20.78
N GLN A 169 15.66 -19.85 -20.69
CA GLN A 169 14.29 -19.39 -20.45
C GLN A 169 13.63 -20.00 -19.20
N VAL A 170 14.32 -19.99 -18.04
CA VAL A 170 13.59 -20.05 -16.77
C VAL A 170 12.69 -18.81 -16.73
N MET A 171 11.43 -18.96 -17.14
CA MET A 171 10.46 -17.87 -17.22
C MET A 171 10.00 -17.55 -15.81
N TRP A 172 10.83 -16.83 -15.04
CA TRP A 172 10.31 -16.13 -13.89
C TRP A 172 9.30 -15.12 -14.39
N ARG A 173 8.08 -15.16 -13.84
CA ARG A 173 7.04 -14.19 -14.13
C ARG A 173 6.96 -13.21 -12.98
N PRO A 174 6.67 -11.93 -13.27
CA PRO A 174 6.34 -10.97 -12.23
C PRO A 174 5.37 -11.56 -11.23
N THR A 175 5.78 -11.55 -9.98
CA THR A 175 4.92 -11.79 -8.84
C THR A 175 3.73 -10.84 -8.92
N SER A 176 2.51 -11.38 -8.92
CA SER A 176 1.32 -10.55 -8.92
C SER A 176 1.14 -9.91 -7.55
N PHE A 177 0.55 -8.72 -7.49
CA PHE A 177 0.11 -8.12 -6.23
C PHE A 177 -0.87 -9.03 -5.46
N ALA A 178 -1.60 -9.92 -6.14
CA ALA A 178 -2.50 -10.89 -5.50
C ALA A 178 -1.76 -12.04 -4.80
N THR A 179 -0.60 -12.47 -5.32
CA THR A 179 0.19 -13.62 -4.85
C THR A 179 1.51 -13.23 -4.17
N PHE A 180 1.77 -11.92 -4.01
CA PHE A 180 3.06 -11.41 -3.56
C PHE A 180 3.56 -11.98 -2.25
N THR A 181 2.67 -12.11 -1.26
CA THR A 181 3.04 -12.70 0.03
C THR A 181 3.41 -14.17 -0.12
N GLU A 182 2.67 -14.94 -0.91
CA GLU A 182 2.85 -16.39 -1.08
C GLU A 182 4.12 -16.72 -1.87
N ASP A 183 4.43 -15.92 -2.90
CA ASP A 183 5.61 -16.14 -3.75
C ASP A 183 6.95 -15.82 -3.05
N LEU A 184 6.90 -15.10 -1.91
CA LEU A 184 8.08 -14.59 -1.20
C LEU A 184 8.24 -15.12 0.24
N SER A 185 7.30 -15.96 0.71
CA SER A 185 7.31 -16.62 2.03
C SER A 185 7.98 -17.98 1.99
#